data_AF-A0A2G8RG01-F1
#
_entry.id   AF-A0A2G8RG01-F1
#
_cell.length_a   1.000
_cell.length_b   1.000
_cell.length_c   1.000
_cell.angle_alpha   90.00
_cell.angle_beta   90.00
_cell.angle_gamma   90.00
#
_symmetry.space_group_name_H-M   'P 1'
#
loop_
_entity.id
_entity.type
_entity.pdbx_description
1 polymer ?
#
loop_
_entity_poly.entity_id
_entity_poly.type
_entity_poly.pdbx_seq_one_letter_code
_entity_poly.pdbx_strand_id
1 'polypeptide(L)'
;MGYFSDGLIWLLIAFFVLGGFANLVGPQGIRDGYIRWGYPIWLRFVVGILEIASAALMATVPCRLGGLVLGALIMVAAAATVIYHREWSHAAPASIALALIVLTIVSLLAG
;
A
#
# COMPACT_ATOMS: atom_id res chain seq x y z
N MET A 1 -5.94 -4.17 -23.36
CA MET A 1 -6.16 -3.58 -22.03
C MET A 1 -5.86 -4.57 -20.91
N GLY A 2 -6.37 -5.82 -20.93
CA GLY A 2 -6.16 -6.82 -19.86
C GLY A 2 -4.70 -7.06 -19.43
N TYR A 3 -3.79 -7.31 -20.38
CA TYR A 3 -2.37 -7.58 -20.08
C TYR A 3 -1.64 -6.43 -19.37
N PHE A 4 -2.01 -5.17 -19.66
CA PHE A 4 -1.40 -4.00 -19.04
C PHE A 4 -1.84 -3.85 -17.58
N SER A 5 -3.14 -3.93 -17.31
CA SER A 5 -3.68 -3.91 -15.95
C SER A 5 -3.21 -5.11 -15.12
N ASP A 6 -3.05 -6.29 -15.73
CA ASP A 6 -2.54 -7.46 -15.01
C ASP A 6 -1.09 -7.24 -14.53
N GLY A 7 -0.23 -6.63 -15.36
CA GLY A 7 1.13 -6.27 -14.95
C GLY A 7 1.16 -5.29 -13.77
N LEU A 8 0.30 -4.26 -13.81
CA LEU A 8 0.19 -3.29 -12.72
C LEU A 8 -0.33 -3.93 -11.42
N ILE A 9 -1.32 -4.82 -11.53
CA ILE A 9 -1.87 -5.56 -10.38
C ILE A 9 -0.76 -6.40 -9.73
N TRP A 10 0.03 -7.13 -10.51
CA TRP A 10 1.12 -7.92 -9.94
C TRP A 10 2.21 -7.07 -9.28
N LEU A 11 2.52 -5.90 -9.85
CA LEU A 11 3.43 -4.94 -9.24
C LEU A 11 2.90 -4.43 -7.89
N LEU A 12 1.60 -4.10 -7.83
CA LEU A 12 0.94 -3.67 -6.59
C LEU A 12 0.88 -4.79 -5.56
N ILE A 13 0.54 -6.01 -5.96
CA ILE A 13 0.56 -7.19 -5.08
C ILE A 13 1.95 -7.35 -4.46
N ALA A 14 3.01 -7.32 -5.28
CA ALA A 14 4.38 -7.42 -4.78
C ALA A 14 4.72 -6.30 -3.79
N PHE A 15 4.35 -5.06 -4.13
CA PHE A 15 4.55 -3.90 -3.25
C PHE A 15 3.86 -4.07 -1.89
N PHE A 16 2.58 -4.45 -1.88
CA PHE A 16 1.81 -4.63 -0.65
C PHE A 16 2.25 -5.86 0.15
N VAL A 17 2.69 -6.93 -0.50
CA VAL A 17 3.28 -8.09 0.20
C VAL A 17 4.59 -7.71 0.90
N LEU A 18 5.48 -7.00 0.21
CA LEU A 18 6.75 -6.56 0.79
C LEU A 18 6.54 -5.55 1.91
N GLY A 19 5.69 -4.54 1.70
CA GLY A 19 5.31 -3.55 2.72
C GLY A 19 4.66 -4.21 3.94
N GLY A 20 3.68 -5.08 3.69
CA GLY A 20 2.95 -5.79 4.73
C GLY A 20 3.88 -6.66 5.57
N PHE A 21 4.76 -7.43 4.92
CA PHE A 21 5.76 -8.24 5.62
C PHE A 21 6.75 -7.37 6.41
N ALA A 22 7.23 -6.25 5.85
CA ALA A 22 8.11 -5.32 6.56
C ALA A 22 7.43 -4.74 7.81
N ASN A 23 6.15 -4.39 7.72
CA ASN A 23 5.34 -3.93 8.84
C ASN A 23 5.13 -5.02 9.90
N LEU A 24 4.91 -6.28 9.51
CA LEU A 24 4.73 -7.41 10.41
C LEU A 24 6.02 -7.85 11.12
N VAL A 25 7.15 -7.89 10.40
CA VAL A 25 8.46 -8.20 10.99
C VAL A 25 8.94 -7.05 11.87
N GLY A 26 8.79 -5.82 11.39
CA GLY A 26 9.25 -4.60 12.07
C GLY A 26 10.78 -4.52 12.20
N PRO A 27 11.53 -4.43 11.08
CA PRO A 27 12.94 -4.01 11.12
C PRO A 27 13.12 -2.69 11.87
N GLN A 28 14.33 -2.41 12.36
CA GLN A 28 14.63 -1.22 13.16
C GLN A 28 14.12 0.08 12.52
N GLY A 29 14.43 0.32 11.24
CA GLY A 29 13.97 1.52 10.53
C GLY A 29 12.44 1.69 10.46
N ILE A 30 11.68 0.60 10.36
CA ILE A 30 10.21 0.65 10.40
C ILE A 30 9.74 1.01 11.81
N ARG A 31 10.25 0.32 12.84
CA ARG A 31 9.88 0.59 14.24
C ARG A 31 10.20 2.03 14.65
N ASP A 32 11.38 2.50 14.28
CA ASP A 32 11.84 3.86 14.57
C ASP A 32 10.98 4.91 13.85
N GLY A 33 10.48 4.59 12.64
CA GLY A 33 9.48 5.40 11.94
C GLY A 33 8.21 5.60 12.76
N TYR A 34 7.56 4.50 13.18
CA TYR A 34 6.34 4.58 14.00
C TYR A 34 6.56 5.35 15.31
N ILE A 35 7.68 5.11 16.00
CA ILE A 35 8.02 5.84 17.24
C ILE A 35 8.20 7.33 16.96
N ARG A 36 8.94 7.69 15.90
CA ARG A 36 9.20 9.07 15.51
C ARG A 36 7.92 9.81 15.09
N TRP A 37 6.98 9.13 14.46
CA TRP A 37 5.66 9.66 14.12
C TRP A 37 4.69 9.72 15.31
N GLY A 38 5.12 9.30 16.51
CA GLY A 38 4.29 9.28 17.71
C GLY A 38 3.17 8.23 17.68
N TYR A 39 3.22 7.29 16.73
CA TYR A 39 2.24 6.21 16.66
C TYR A 39 2.59 5.06 17.60
N PRO A 40 1.57 4.39 18.16
CA PRO A 40 1.81 3.22 18.99
C PRO A 40 2.40 2.09 18.15
N ILE A 41 3.39 1.38 18.71
CA ILE A 41 4.15 0.36 17.98
C ILE A 41 3.28 -0.79 17.45
N TRP A 42 2.13 -1.06 18.07
CA TRP A 42 1.22 -2.10 17.61
C TRP A 42 0.52 -1.75 16.30
N LEU A 43 0.42 -0.45 15.94
CA LEU A 43 -0.23 0.00 14.72
C LEU A 43 0.42 -0.60 13.47
N ARG A 44 1.74 -0.86 13.52
CA ARG A 44 2.46 -1.55 12.43
C ARG A 44 1.85 -2.90 12.08
N PHE A 45 1.34 -3.64 13.07
CA PHE A 45 0.72 -4.93 12.80
C PHE A 45 -0.61 -4.76 12.08
N VAL A 46 -1.40 -3.76 12.47
CA VAL A 46 -2.67 -3.45 11.79
C VAL A 46 -2.41 -3.05 10.35
N VAL A 47 -1.46 -2.13 10.11
CA VAL A 47 -1.07 -1.74 8.75
C VAL A 47 -0.58 -2.95 7.96
N GLY A 48 0.31 -3.76 8.54
CA GLY A 48 0.83 -4.96 7.89
C GLY A 48 -0.26 -5.96 7.51
N ILE A 49 -1.22 -6.24 8.39
CA ILE A 49 -2.35 -7.13 8.10
C ILE A 49 -3.22 -6.55 6.97
N LEU A 50 -3.50 -5.24 7.00
CA LEU A 50 -4.30 -4.58 5.96
C LEU A 50 -3.60 -4.58 4.60
N GLU A 51 -2.27 -4.40 4.56
CA GLU A 51 -1.48 -4.49 3.33
C GLU A 51 -1.49 -5.91 2.75
N ILE A 52 -1.32 -6.94 3.59
CA ILE A 52 -1.42 -8.34 3.14
C ILE A 52 -2.84 -8.68 2.67
N ALA A 53 -3.87 -8.21 3.38
CA ALA A 53 -5.27 -8.40 2.97
C ALA A 53 -5.56 -7.72 1.63
N SER A 54 -5.06 -6.50 1.44
CA SER A 54 -5.13 -5.76 0.17
C SER A 54 -4.52 -6.57 -0.98
N ALA A 55 -3.31 -7.10 -0.80
CA ALA A 55 -2.64 -7.94 -1.80
C ALA A 55 -3.43 -9.23 -2.10
N ALA A 56 -3.95 -9.90 -1.08
CA ALA A 56 -4.75 -11.12 -1.26
C ALA A 56 -6.06 -10.87 -2.02
N LEU A 57 -6.73 -9.75 -1.73
CA LEU A 57 -7.92 -9.31 -2.46
C LEU A 57 -7.59 -8.97 -3.92
N MET A 58 -6.47 -8.28 -4.18
CA MET A 58 -5.99 -7.99 -5.55
C MET A 58 -5.65 -9.28 -6.32
N ALA A 59 -5.11 -10.31 -5.66
CA ALA A 59 -4.83 -11.60 -6.31
C ALA A 59 -6.11 -12.37 -6.68
N THR A 60 -7.23 -12.08 -6.01
CA THR A 60 -8.51 -12.75 -6.20
C THR A 60 -9.37 -11.97 -7.20
N VAL A 61 -9.50 -12.46 -8.44
CA VAL A 61 -10.22 -11.76 -9.55
C VAL A 61 -11.53 -11.09 -9.14
N PRO A 62 -12.51 -11.77 -8.50
CA PRO A 62 -13.78 -11.13 -8.13
C PRO A 62 -13.64 -10.04 -7.05
N CYS A 63 -12.52 -10.00 -6.32
CA CYS A 63 -12.25 -9.06 -5.23
C CYS A 63 -11.23 -7.97 -5.60
N ARG A 64 -10.70 -7.98 -6.83
CA ARG A 64 -9.61 -7.10 -7.29
C ARG A 64 -9.84 -5.64 -6.96
N LEU A 65 -11.03 -5.13 -7.29
CA LEU A 65 -11.39 -3.74 -7.05
C LEU A 65 -11.41 -3.41 -5.56
N GLY A 66 -11.91 -4.32 -4.72
CA GLY A 66 -11.90 -4.17 -3.26
C GLY A 66 -10.47 -4.09 -2.70
N GLY A 67 -9.55 -4.91 -3.22
CA GLY A 67 -8.13 -4.83 -2.90
C GLY A 67 -7.53 -3.48 -3.28
N LEU A 68 -7.77 -3.00 -4.50
CA LEU A 68 -7.29 -1.69 -4.96
C LEU A 68 -7.81 -0.53 -4.10
N VAL A 69 -9.09 -0.55 -3.73
CA VAL A 69 -9.69 0.48 -2.86
C VAL A 69 -9.06 0.44 -1.46
N LEU A 70 -8.91 -0.75 -0.86
CA LEU A 70 -8.25 -0.88 0.44
C LEU A 70 -6.80 -0.37 0.37
N GLY A 71 -6.05 -0.77 -0.66
CA GLY A 71 -4.69 -0.30 -0.89
C GLY A 71 -4.60 1.22 -1.03
N ALA A 72 -5.54 1.85 -1.74
CA ALA A 72 -5.60 3.30 -1.87
C ALA A 72 -5.78 3.99 -0.50
N LEU A 73 -6.68 3.48 0.34
CA LEU A 73 -6.91 4.04 1.69
C LEU A 73 -5.64 3.94 2.56
N ILE A 74 -4.93 2.81 2.51
CA ILE A 74 -3.66 2.64 3.23
C ILE A 74 -2.61 3.63 2.72
N MET A 75 -2.47 3.77 1.39
CA MET A 75 -1.47 4.68 0.79
C MET A 75 -1.79 6.16 1.05
N VAL A 76 -3.06 6.55 1.07
CA VAL A 76 -3.47 7.90 1.47
C VAL A 76 -3.10 8.18 2.94
N ALA A 77 -3.37 7.23 3.85
CA ALA A 77 -2.98 7.37 5.25
C ALA A 77 -1.46 7.44 5.44
N ALA A 78 -0.70 6.62 4.69
CA ALA A 78 0.76 6.65 4.68
C ALA A 78 1.30 7.99 4.15
N ALA A 79 0.80 8.46 3.01
CA ALA A 79 1.18 9.75 2.43
C ALA A 79 0.86 10.91 3.39
N ALA A 80 -0.34 10.91 3.99
CA ALA A 80 -0.73 11.91 4.98
C ALA A 80 0.21 11.92 6.19
N THR A 81 0.59 10.74 6.70
CA THR A 81 1.56 10.61 7.80
C THR A 81 2.88 11.27 7.44
N VAL A 82 3.43 10.95 6.27
CA VAL A 82 4.74 11.44 5.83
C VAL A 82 4.73 12.94 5.58
N ILE A 83 3.68 13.46 4.94
CA ILE A 83 3.49 14.89 4.69
C ILE A 83 3.39 15.66 6.01
N TYR A 84 2.57 15.15 6.95
CA TYR A 84 2.37 15.79 8.25
C TYR A 84 3.68 15.86 9.05
N HIS A 85 4.50 14.81 9.02
CA HIS A 85 5.81 14.76 9.69
C HIS A 85 6.96 15.34 8.87
N ARG A 86 6.69 15.91 7.68
CA ARG A 86 7.66 16.53 6.76
C ARG A 86 8.80 15.60 6.29
N GLU A 87 8.52 14.31 6.17
CA GLU A 87 9.48 13.31 5.70
C GLU A 87 9.42 13.08 4.19
N TRP A 88 9.55 14.15 3.40
CA TRP A 88 9.28 14.14 1.94
C TRP A 88 10.01 13.04 1.15
N SER A 89 11.20 12.61 1.58
CA SER A 89 11.93 11.49 0.98
C SER A 89 11.19 10.15 1.08
N HIS A 90 10.38 9.96 2.11
CA HIS A 90 9.54 8.78 2.31
C HIS A 90 8.15 8.91 1.66
N ALA A 91 7.84 10.04 1.02
CA ALA A 91 6.54 10.26 0.39
C ALA A 91 6.45 9.56 -0.97
N ALA A 92 7.60 9.35 -1.63
CA ALA A 92 7.67 8.79 -2.97
C ALA A 92 7.04 7.39 -3.09
N PRO A 93 7.35 6.40 -2.21
CA PRO A 93 6.74 5.07 -2.32
C PRO A 93 5.22 5.09 -2.24
N ALA A 94 4.65 5.81 -1.25
CA ALA A 94 3.20 5.91 -1.07
C ALA A 94 2.52 6.63 -2.24
N SER A 95 3.14 7.69 -2.76
CA SER A 95 2.60 8.48 -3.86
C SER A 95 2.63 7.72 -5.18
N ILE A 96 3.71 7.00 -5.45
CA ILE A 96 3.84 6.15 -6.65
C ILE A 96 2.85 5.00 -6.58
N ALA A 97 2.75 4.30 -5.44
CA ALA A 97 1.78 3.23 -5.26
C ALA A 97 0.34 3.73 -5.45
N LEU A 98 0.00 4.90 -4.90
CA LEU A 98 -1.32 5.50 -5.09
C LEU A 98 -1.61 5.84 -6.56
N ALA A 99 -0.63 6.40 -7.28
CA ALA A 99 -0.77 6.68 -8.72
C ALA A 99 -0.97 5.40 -9.55
N LEU A 100 -0.22 4.34 -9.23
CA LEU A 100 -0.37 3.03 -9.89
C LEU A 100 -1.74 2.40 -9.58
N ILE A 101 -2.26 2.54 -8.36
CA ILE A 101 -3.61 2.08 -8.01
C ILE A 101 -4.66 2.82 -8.85
N VAL A 102 -4.60 4.15 -8.92
CA VAL A 102 -5.54 4.95 -9.71
C VAL A 102 -5.48 4.54 -11.18
N LEU A 103 -4.28 4.41 -11.74
CA LEU A 103 -4.09 3.97 -13.12
C LEU A 103 -4.67 2.57 -13.37
N THR A 104 -4.49 1.66 -12.41
CA THR A 104 -5.03 0.29 -12.49
C THR A 104 -6.56 0.30 -12.45
N ILE A 105 -7.17 1.06 -11.55
CA ILE A 105 -8.63 1.19 -11.44
C ILE A 105 -9.20 1.75 -12.76
N VAL A 106 -8.63 2.85 -13.27
CA VAL A 106 -9.08 3.46 -14.53
C VAL A 106 -8.97 2.45 -15.68
N SER A 107 -7.87 1.69 -15.74
CA SER A 107 -7.65 0.68 -16.78
C SER A 107 -8.65 -0.48 -16.71
N LEU A 108 -9.04 -0.90 -15.50
CA LEU A 108 -10.04 -1.96 -15.29
C LEU A 108 -11.46 -1.51 -15.64
N LEU A 109 -11.79 -0.22 -15.46
CA LEU A 109 -13.11 0.33 -15.76
C LEU A 109 -13.29 0.72 -17.23
N ALA A 110 -12.19 0.97 -17.95
CA ALA A 110 -12.19 1.37 -19.34
C ALA A 110 -12.13 0.21 -20.35
N GLY A 111 -11.98 -1.04 -19.87
CA GLY A 111 -11.93 -2.26 -20.67
C GLY A 111 -13.19 -3.09 -20.53
#